data_AF-A0A7S3BEY8-F1
#
_entry.id   AF-A0A7S3BEY8-F1
#
_cell.length_a   1.000
_cell.length_b   1.000
_cell.length_c   1.000
_cell.angle_alpha   90.00
_cell.angle_beta   90.00
_cell.angle_gamma   90.00
#
_symmetry.space_group_name_H-M   'P 1'
#
loop_
_entity.id
_entity.type
_entity.pdbx_description
1 polymer ?
#
loop_
_entity_poly.entity_id
_entity_poly.type
_entity_poly.pdbx_seq_one_letter_code
_entity_poly.pdbx_strand_id
1 'polypeptide(L)'
;ILAKRAREEEAREAREADEREAREAEEREARETANRAPFSEEEDAALERGVEQHGQGNWKAILEAEPALACRNNKRIRNRWKVILAKRAREEEAREAREADEREAREAEEREARETANRAPFSEEEDAALERGVEQHGQGNWKAILEAEPALACRNNKRIRNRWKVILAKRAR
;
A
#
# COMPACT_ATOMS: atom_id res chain seq x y z
N ILE A 1 -69.44 2.83 41.95
CA ILE A 1 -68.73 1.79 41.15
C ILE A 1 -67.98 2.42 39.98
N LEU A 2 -68.63 3.27 39.17
CA LEU A 2 -68.01 3.94 38.01
C LEU A 2 -66.81 4.83 38.37
N ALA A 3 -66.91 5.67 39.40
CA ALA A 3 -65.80 6.54 39.83
C ALA A 3 -64.57 5.78 40.36
N LYS A 4 -64.75 4.57 40.90
CA LYS A 4 -63.64 3.72 41.36
C LYS A 4 -62.90 3.12 40.16
N ARG A 5 -63.65 2.63 39.16
CA ARG A 5 -63.10 2.11 37.90
C ARG A 5 -62.35 3.19 37.12
N ALA A 6 -62.89 4.42 37.05
CA ALA A 6 -62.22 5.53 36.38
C ALA A 6 -60.87 5.88 37.04
N ARG A 7 -60.80 5.95 38.37
CA ARG A 7 -59.54 6.19 39.10
C ARG A 7 -58.54 5.04 38.95
N GLU A 8 -59.02 3.81 38.84
CA GLU A 8 -58.19 2.62 38.67
C GLU A 8 -57.62 2.54 37.24
N GLU A 9 -58.39 2.99 36.25
CA GLU A 9 -57.95 3.15 34.86
C GLU A 9 -56.92 4.28 34.71
N GLU A 10 -57.17 5.45 35.30
CA GLU A 10 -56.22 6.58 35.32
C GLU A 10 -54.89 6.20 36.01
N ALA A 11 -54.96 5.45 37.12
CA ALA A 11 -53.76 4.93 37.79
C ALA A 11 -53.02 3.88 36.96
N ARG A 12 -53.72 3.10 36.12
CA ARG A 12 -53.08 2.16 35.18
C ARG A 12 -52.37 2.93 34.07
N GLU A 13 -53.02 3.92 33.48
CA GLU A 13 -52.44 4.75 32.42
C GLU A 13 -51.21 5.52 32.90
N ALA A 14 -51.23 6.05 34.13
CA ALA A 14 -50.07 6.69 34.73
C ALA A 14 -48.88 5.72 34.90
N ARG A 15 -49.12 4.49 35.36
CA ARG A 15 -48.06 3.47 35.48
C ARG A 15 -47.50 3.07 34.12
N GLU A 16 -48.36 2.91 33.12
CA GLU A 16 -47.91 2.62 31.75
C GLU A 16 -47.15 3.79 31.12
N ALA A 17 -47.46 5.04 31.49
CA ALA A 17 -46.69 6.22 31.07
C ALA A 17 -45.29 6.23 31.70
N ASP A 18 -45.20 6.03 33.02
CA ASP A 18 -43.92 5.94 33.74
C ASP A 18 -43.05 4.79 33.20
N GLU A 19 -43.64 3.62 32.92
CA GLU A 19 -42.92 2.49 32.32
C GLU A 19 -42.45 2.78 30.88
N ARG A 20 -43.22 3.54 30.09
CA ARG A 20 -42.81 3.98 28.75
C ARG A 20 -41.63 4.93 28.84
N GLU A 21 -41.70 5.92 29.73
CA GLU A 21 -40.61 6.88 29.94
C GLU A 21 -39.32 6.18 30.41
N ALA A 22 -39.44 5.21 31.33
CA ALA A 22 -38.29 4.43 31.78
C ALA A 22 -37.60 3.67 30.63
N ARG A 23 -38.37 3.04 29.73
CA ARG A 23 -37.81 2.36 28.54
C ARG A 23 -37.15 3.32 27.56
N GLU A 24 -37.76 4.49 27.34
CA GLU A 24 -37.17 5.53 26.47
C GLU A 24 -35.88 6.10 27.06
N ALA A 25 -35.79 6.23 28.38
CA ALA A 25 -34.58 6.67 29.07
C ALA A 25 -33.45 5.64 28.93
N GLU A 26 -33.74 4.36 29.13
CA GLU A 26 -32.79 3.26 28.94
C GLU A 26 -32.30 3.20 27.49
N GLU A 27 -33.19 3.32 26.50
CA GLU A 27 -32.81 3.34 25.09
C GLU A 27 -31.93 4.56 24.76
N ARG A 28 -32.23 5.73 25.33
CA ARG A 28 -31.42 6.94 25.13
C ARG A 28 -30.01 6.77 25.69
N GLU A 29 -29.89 6.16 26.87
CA GLU A 29 -28.59 5.85 27.48
C GLU A 29 -27.81 4.81 26.64
N ALA A 30 -28.49 3.76 26.17
CA ALA A 30 -27.90 2.76 25.28
C ALA A 30 -27.39 3.38 23.96
N ARG A 31 -28.15 4.31 23.37
CA ARG A 31 -27.72 5.05 22.17
C ARG A 31 -26.52 5.96 22.46
N GLU A 32 -26.48 6.62 23.60
CA GLU A 32 -25.36 7.51 23.96
C GLU A 32 -24.08 6.72 24.25
N THR A 33 -24.18 5.60 24.94
CA THR A 33 -23.06 4.68 25.18
C THR A 33 -22.53 4.10 23.87
N ALA A 34 -23.41 3.64 22.98
CA ALA A 34 -23.05 3.20 21.63
C ALA A 34 -22.37 4.32 20.82
N ASN A 35 -22.85 5.57 20.91
CA ASN A 35 -22.22 6.70 20.24
C ASN A 35 -20.76 6.91 20.69
N ARG A 36 -20.42 6.61 21.94
CA ARG A 36 -19.07 6.76 22.51
C ARG A 36 -18.14 5.57 22.22
N ALA A 37 -18.69 4.37 21.97
CA ALA A 37 -17.93 3.15 21.70
C ALA A 37 -16.98 3.27 20.48
N PRO A 38 -15.91 2.48 20.34
CA PRO A 38 -15.10 2.44 19.13
C PRO A 38 -15.93 2.16 17.87
N PHE A 39 -15.46 2.61 16.70
CA PHE A 39 -16.10 2.27 15.41
C PHE A 39 -15.77 0.82 15.04
N SER A 40 -16.79 0.06 14.63
CA SER A 40 -16.64 -1.27 14.06
C SER A 40 -16.22 -1.20 12.58
N GLU A 41 -15.79 -2.34 12.03
CA GLU A 41 -15.49 -2.45 10.60
C GLU A 41 -16.74 -2.25 9.73
N GLU A 42 -17.91 -2.70 10.21
CA GLU A 42 -19.19 -2.49 9.53
C GLU A 42 -19.55 -1.01 9.45
N GLU A 43 -19.32 -0.26 10.52
CA GLU A 43 -19.55 1.19 10.56
C GLU A 43 -18.56 1.96 9.69
N ASP A 44 -17.29 1.53 9.64
CA ASP A 44 -16.30 2.12 8.73
C ASP A 44 -16.69 1.87 7.27
N ALA A 45 -17.11 0.64 6.93
CA ALA A 45 -17.60 0.31 5.59
C ALA A 45 -18.86 1.10 5.23
N ALA A 46 -19.79 1.27 6.17
CA ALA A 46 -20.96 2.12 5.99
C ALA A 46 -20.60 3.59 5.77
N LEU A 47 -19.62 4.11 6.53
CA LEU A 47 -19.14 5.47 6.37
C LEU A 47 -18.48 5.68 5.00
N GLU A 48 -17.69 4.70 4.54
CA GLU A 48 -17.08 4.73 3.21
C GLU A 48 -18.12 4.75 2.10
N ARG A 49 -19.10 3.83 2.14
CA ARG A 49 -20.22 3.81 1.18
C ARG A 49 -21.02 5.11 1.20
N GLY A 50 -21.32 5.62 2.38
CA GLY A 50 -22.05 6.88 2.54
C GLY A 50 -21.28 8.06 1.95
N VAL A 51 -19.96 8.13 2.16
CA VAL A 51 -19.12 9.16 1.56
C VAL A 51 -19.03 9.00 0.04
N GLU A 52 -18.98 7.78 -0.48
CA GLU A 52 -18.99 7.51 -1.93
C GLU A 52 -20.31 7.96 -2.57
N GLN A 53 -21.46 7.70 -1.93
CA GLN A 53 -22.78 8.02 -2.47
C GLN A 53 -23.17 9.49 -2.31
N HIS A 54 -22.92 10.08 -1.13
CA HIS A 54 -23.37 11.43 -0.80
C HIS A 54 -22.26 12.47 -0.87
N GLY A 55 -21.00 12.06 -0.96
CA GLY A 55 -19.84 12.94 -0.94
C GLY A 55 -19.36 13.29 0.47
N GLN A 56 -18.07 13.58 0.59
CA GLN A 56 -17.46 14.01 1.83
C GLN A 56 -18.04 15.36 2.29
N GLY A 57 -18.48 15.44 3.54
CA GLY A 57 -19.06 16.67 4.11
C GLY A 57 -20.55 16.58 4.37
N ASN A 58 -21.26 15.69 3.65
CA ASN A 58 -22.70 15.49 3.76
C ASN A 58 -23.06 14.50 4.87
N TRP A 59 -22.47 14.70 6.05
CA TRP A 59 -22.55 13.79 7.20
C TRP A 59 -23.98 13.49 7.65
N LYS A 60 -24.87 14.49 7.60
CA LYS A 60 -26.27 14.32 7.99
C LYS A 60 -26.99 13.34 7.05
N ALA A 61 -26.81 13.50 5.74
CA ALA A 61 -27.38 12.60 4.74
C ALA A 61 -26.83 11.18 4.91
N ILE A 62 -25.53 11.06 5.21
CA ILE A 62 -24.88 9.76 5.47
C ILE A 62 -25.49 9.07 6.70
N LEU A 63 -25.71 9.77 7.81
CA LEU A 63 -26.35 9.21 9.01
C LEU A 63 -27.79 8.76 8.74
N GLU A 64 -28.51 9.49 7.90
CA GLU A 64 -29.90 9.16 7.53
C GLU A 64 -29.95 7.97 6.55
N ALA A 65 -28.95 7.83 5.69
CA ALA A 65 -28.88 6.78 4.67
C ALA A 65 -28.31 5.44 5.20
N GLU A 66 -27.42 5.47 6.19
CA GLU A 66 -26.69 4.28 6.67
C GLU A 66 -27.16 3.88 8.08
N PRO A 67 -28.00 2.84 8.23
CA PRO A 67 -28.54 2.39 9.52
C PRO A 67 -27.45 1.98 10.52
N ALA A 68 -26.33 1.43 10.03
CA ALA A 68 -25.19 1.07 10.88
C ALA A 68 -24.61 2.26 11.64
N LEU A 69 -24.82 3.48 11.15
CA LEU A 69 -24.36 4.73 11.76
C LEU A 69 -25.45 5.44 12.57
N ALA A 70 -26.64 4.86 12.73
CA ALA A 70 -27.78 5.53 13.37
C ALA A 70 -27.51 5.96 14.83
N CYS A 71 -26.65 5.22 15.54
CA CYS A 71 -26.22 5.54 16.90
C CYS A 71 -25.07 6.56 16.94
N ARG A 72 -24.56 7.01 15.79
CA ARG A 72 -23.43 7.96 15.70
C ARG A 72 -23.93 9.38 15.44
N ASN A 73 -23.10 10.34 15.83
CA ASN A 73 -23.35 11.74 15.51
C ASN A 73 -22.38 12.28 14.45
N ASN A 74 -22.76 13.42 13.84
CA ASN A 74 -22.01 14.06 12.76
C ASN A 74 -20.53 14.32 13.11
N LYS A 75 -20.26 14.73 14.35
CA LYS A 75 -18.88 15.02 14.81
C LYS A 75 -18.05 13.73 14.86
N ARG A 76 -18.64 12.63 15.31
CA ARG A 76 -17.99 11.33 15.45
C ARG A 76 -17.64 10.75 14.09
N ILE A 77 -18.58 10.71 13.14
CA ILE A 77 -18.32 10.15 11.80
C ILE A 77 -17.34 11.02 11.01
N ARG A 78 -17.40 12.36 11.13
CA ARG A 78 -16.40 13.26 10.52
C ARG A 78 -15.00 13.01 11.05
N ASN A 79 -14.86 12.86 12.37
CA ASN A 79 -13.57 12.57 12.98
C ASN A 79 -13.06 11.18 12.58
N ARG A 80 -13.96 10.19 12.52
CA ARG A 80 -13.62 8.85 12.06
C ARG A 80 -13.13 8.87 10.62
N TRP A 81 -13.80 9.61 9.73
CA TRP A 81 -13.37 9.77 8.34
C TRP A 81 -11.92 10.26 8.22
N LYS A 82 -11.53 11.27 9.02
CA LYS A 82 -10.14 11.75 9.06
C LYS A 82 -9.16 10.65 9.46
N VAL A 83 -9.54 9.81 10.43
CA VAL A 83 -8.72 8.67 10.87
C VAL A 83 -8.61 7.62 9.75
N ILE A 84 -9.70 7.32 9.05
CA ILE A 84 -9.71 6.40 7.90
C ILE A 84 -8.78 6.92 6.80
N LEU A 85 -8.90 8.20 6.43
CA LEU A 85 -8.02 8.81 5.42
C LEU A 85 -6.55 8.77 5.83
N ALA A 86 -6.24 9.09 7.09
CA ALA A 86 -4.88 9.04 7.60
C ALA A 86 -4.32 7.61 7.64
N LYS A 87 -5.16 6.62 7.98
CA LYS A 87 -4.79 5.20 7.94
C LYS A 87 -4.47 4.76 6.51
N ARG A 88 -5.36 5.07 5.55
CA ARG A 88 -5.16 4.75 4.12
C ARG A 88 -3.89 5.38 3.55
N ALA A 89 -3.63 6.66 3.85
CA ALA A 89 -2.43 7.34 3.40
C ALA A 89 -1.15 6.67 3.94
N ARG A 90 -1.14 6.28 5.22
CA ARG A 90 -0.01 5.54 5.82
C ARG A 90 0.18 4.15 5.22
N GLU A 91 -0.91 3.45 4.94
CA GLU A 91 -0.87 2.13 4.31
C GLU A 91 -0.34 2.20 2.87
N GLU A 92 -0.72 3.24 2.13
CA GLU A 92 -0.19 3.54 0.80
C GLU A 92 1.30 3.88 0.84
N GLU A 93 1.73 4.79 1.71
CA GLU A 93 3.14 5.12 1.91
C GLU A 93 3.96 3.87 2.27
N ALA A 94 3.44 3.02 3.17
CA ALA A 94 4.09 1.78 3.54
C ALA A 94 4.13 0.74 2.40
N ARG A 95 3.16 0.76 1.48
CA ARG A 95 3.16 -0.07 0.28
C ARG A 95 4.23 0.41 -0.70
N GLU A 96 4.26 1.71 -0.97
CA GLU A 96 5.27 2.33 -1.85
C GLU A 96 6.69 2.10 -1.33
N ALA A 97 6.91 2.21 -0.02
CA ALA A 97 8.20 1.91 0.61
C ALA A 97 8.62 0.45 0.38
N ARG A 98 7.70 -0.51 0.57
CA ARG A 98 7.98 -1.93 0.30
C ARG A 98 8.32 -2.20 -1.17
N GLU A 99 7.57 -1.58 -2.09
CA GLU A 99 7.84 -1.69 -3.53
C GLU A 99 9.19 -1.05 -3.90
N ALA A 100 9.59 0.02 -3.22
CA ALA A 100 10.90 0.63 -3.39
C ALA A 100 12.04 -0.28 -2.90
N ASP A 101 11.91 -0.86 -1.71
CA ASP A 101 12.88 -1.81 -1.16
C ASP A 101 13.02 -3.04 -2.06
N GLU A 102 11.90 -3.57 -2.57
CA GLU A 102 11.92 -4.73 -3.48
C GLU A 102 12.59 -4.41 -4.82
N ARG A 103 12.35 -3.21 -5.37
CA ARG A 103 13.03 -2.76 -6.58
C ARG A 103 14.53 -2.61 -6.35
N GLU A 104 14.93 -2.00 -5.24
CA GLU A 104 16.35 -1.87 -4.89
C GLU A 104 17.01 -3.24 -4.72
N ALA A 105 16.33 -4.19 -4.07
CA ALA A 105 16.83 -5.56 -3.93
C ALA A 105 17.04 -6.25 -5.29
N ARG A 106 16.09 -6.11 -6.24
CA ARG A 106 16.24 -6.63 -7.60
C ARG A 106 17.40 -5.97 -8.35
N GLU A 107 17.53 -4.65 -8.25
CA GLU A 107 18.65 -3.93 -8.87
C GLU A 107 20.01 -4.32 -8.28
N ALA A 108 20.06 -4.57 -6.97
CA ALA A 108 21.26 -5.04 -6.28
C ALA A 108 21.64 -6.46 -6.73
N GLU A 109 20.66 -7.35 -6.85
CA GLU A 109 20.87 -8.71 -7.37
C GLU A 109 21.37 -8.67 -8.82
N GLU A 110 20.75 -7.87 -9.68
CA GLU A 110 21.19 -7.71 -11.07
C GLU A 110 22.61 -7.12 -11.13
N ARG A 111 22.93 -6.15 -10.29
CA ARG A 111 24.26 -5.56 -10.19
C ARG A 111 25.31 -6.61 -9.78
N GLU A 112 25.02 -7.43 -8.78
CA GLU A 112 25.94 -8.49 -8.35
C GLU A 112 26.07 -9.59 -9.42
N ALA A 113 25.00 -9.91 -10.14
CA ALA A 113 25.05 -10.84 -11.27
C ALA A 113 25.95 -10.29 -12.39
N ARG A 114 25.81 -9.01 -12.75
CA ARG A 114 26.68 -8.33 -13.72
C ARG A 114 28.14 -8.31 -13.25
N GLU A 115 28.38 -8.06 -11.97
CA GLU A 115 29.75 -8.06 -11.43
C GLU A 115 30.36 -9.46 -11.43
N THR A 116 29.59 -10.48 -11.05
CA THR A 116 29.99 -11.88 -11.09
C THR A 116 30.34 -12.31 -12.51
N ALA A 117 29.49 -11.98 -13.50
CA ALA A 117 29.77 -12.20 -14.91
C ALA A 117 31.04 -11.46 -15.35
N ASN A 118 31.23 -10.20 -14.92
CA ASN A 118 32.44 -9.45 -15.22
C ASN A 118 33.69 -10.08 -14.61
N ARG A 119 33.64 -10.70 -13.43
CA ARG A 119 34.78 -11.37 -12.76
C ARG A 119 35.11 -12.75 -13.35
N ALA A 120 34.13 -13.46 -13.93
CA ALA A 120 34.27 -14.82 -14.46
C ALA A 120 35.42 -14.98 -15.50
N PRO A 121 36.05 -16.15 -15.68
CA PRO A 121 37.08 -16.35 -16.72
C PRO A 121 36.58 -15.99 -18.13
N PHE A 122 37.49 -15.64 -19.05
CA PHE A 122 37.17 -15.39 -20.46
C PHE A 122 36.95 -16.70 -21.22
N SER A 123 35.85 -16.78 -21.97
CA SER A 123 35.56 -17.87 -22.89
C SER A 123 36.32 -17.73 -24.22
N GLU A 124 36.34 -18.79 -25.02
CA GLU A 124 36.93 -18.75 -26.36
C GLU A 124 36.16 -17.84 -27.32
N GLU A 125 34.83 -17.78 -27.18
CA GLU A 125 33.98 -16.87 -27.95
C GLU A 125 34.28 -15.41 -27.62
N GLU A 126 34.51 -15.09 -26.34
CA GLU A 126 34.91 -13.75 -25.90
C GLU A 126 36.31 -13.39 -26.39
N ASP A 127 37.24 -14.34 -26.42
CA ASP A 127 38.57 -14.13 -27.00
C ASP A 127 38.48 -13.84 -28.51
N ALA A 128 37.67 -14.62 -29.25
CA ALA A 128 37.42 -14.39 -30.67
C ALA A 128 36.75 -13.03 -30.93
N ALA A 129 35.79 -12.65 -30.09
CA ALA A 129 35.14 -11.34 -30.14
C ALA A 129 36.12 -10.20 -29.87
N LEU A 130 37.01 -10.37 -28.88
CA LEU A 130 38.05 -9.39 -28.58
C LEU A 130 39.05 -9.25 -29.72
N GLU A 131 39.44 -10.34 -30.37
CA GLU A 131 40.31 -10.33 -31.54
C GLU A 131 39.67 -9.59 -32.73
N ARG A 132 38.42 -9.92 -33.07
CA ARG A 132 37.65 -9.21 -34.12
C ARG A 132 37.48 -7.73 -33.80
N GLY A 133 37.14 -7.41 -32.56
CA GLY A 133 36.96 -6.02 -32.13
C GLY A 133 38.25 -5.21 -32.24
N VAL A 134 39.39 -5.79 -31.85
CA VAL A 134 40.71 -5.15 -32.01
C VAL A 134 41.07 -4.97 -33.48
N GLU A 135 40.75 -5.92 -34.34
CA GLU A 135 40.96 -5.81 -35.79
C GLU A 135 40.12 -4.68 -36.41
N GLN A 136 38.84 -4.57 -36.01
CA GLN A 136 37.91 -3.57 -36.57
C GLN A 136 38.14 -2.16 -36.03
N HIS A 137 38.32 -2.01 -34.71
CA HIS A 137 38.36 -0.71 -34.04
C HIS A 137 39.79 -0.28 -33.67
N GLY A 138 40.77 -1.17 -33.78
CA GLY A 138 42.15 -0.90 -33.40
C GLY A 138 42.43 -1.15 -31.91
N GLN A 139 43.67 -1.55 -31.62
CA GLN A 139 44.14 -1.75 -30.25
C GLN A 139 44.09 -0.44 -29.46
N GLY A 140 43.45 -0.46 -28.29
CA GLY A 140 43.31 0.72 -27.42
C GLY A 140 41.90 1.29 -27.37
N ASN A 141 41.08 1.02 -28.40
CA ASN A 141 39.70 1.49 -28.50
C ASN A 141 38.72 0.56 -27.78
N TRP A 142 39.04 0.22 -26.52
CA TRP A 142 38.32 -0.76 -25.70
C TRP A 142 36.83 -0.44 -25.53
N LYS A 143 36.47 0.85 -25.41
CA LYS A 143 35.08 1.27 -25.27
C LYS A 143 34.26 0.95 -26.53
N ALA A 144 34.81 1.27 -27.70
CA ALA A 144 34.15 0.95 -28.98
C ALA A 144 34.02 -0.56 -29.18
N ILE A 145 35.03 -1.34 -28.76
CA ILE A 145 34.99 -2.80 -28.81
C ILE A 145 33.89 -3.37 -27.90
N LEU A 146 33.76 -2.87 -26.67
CA LEU A 146 32.69 -3.30 -25.75
C LEU A 146 31.29 -2.97 -26.29
N GLU A 147 31.14 -1.82 -26.96
CA GLU A 147 29.88 -1.39 -27.56
C GLU A 147 29.54 -2.20 -28.82
N ALA A 148 30.56 -2.62 -29.59
CA ALA A 148 30.39 -3.34 -30.85
C ALA A 148 30.23 -4.86 -30.70
N GLU A 149 30.76 -5.47 -29.64
CA GLU A 149 30.78 -6.93 -29.44
C GLU A 149 29.89 -7.34 -28.26
N PRO A 150 28.66 -7.85 -28.51
CA PRO A 150 27.73 -8.27 -27.46
C PRO A 150 28.28 -9.40 -26.57
N ALA A 151 29.15 -10.26 -27.12
CA ALA A 151 29.84 -11.28 -26.35
C ALA A 151 30.67 -10.70 -25.19
N LEU A 152 31.10 -9.43 -25.29
CA LEU A 152 31.86 -8.72 -24.27
C LEU A 152 31.00 -7.78 -23.41
N ALA A 153 29.66 -7.79 -23.55
CA ALA A 153 28.75 -6.87 -22.86
C ALA A 153 28.87 -6.94 -21.33
N CYS A 154 29.20 -8.13 -20.80
CA CYS A 154 29.41 -8.34 -19.36
C CYS A 154 30.82 -7.94 -18.89
N ARG A 155 31.69 -7.42 -19.76
CA ARG A 155 33.08 -7.08 -19.44
C ARG A 155 33.28 -5.58 -19.32
N ASN A 156 34.37 -5.19 -18.65
CA ASN A 156 34.80 -3.80 -18.58
C ASN A 156 36.13 -3.55 -19.31
N ASN A 157 36.41 -2.27 -19.55
CA ASN A 157 37.61 -1.82 -20.29
C ASN A 157 38.92 -2.39 -19.73
N LYS A 158 39.03 -2.46 -18.39
CA LYS A 158 40.24 -2.97 -17.72
C LYS A 158 40.40 -4.47 -17.97
N ARG A 159 39.31 -5.22 -17.92
CA ARG A 159 39.29 -6.68 -18.09
C ARG A 159 39.69 -7.08 -19.50
N ILE A 160 39.07 -6.49 -20.53
CA ILE A 160 39.38 -6.84 -21.92
C ILE A 160 40.79 -6.39 -22.32
N ARG A 161 41.26 -5.23 -21.85
CA ARG A 161 42.65 -4.79 -22.04
C ARG A 161 43.66 -5.76 -21.43
N ASN A 162 43.40 -6.22 -20.22
CA ASN A 162 44.26 -7.20 -19.56
C ASN A 162 44.21 -8.54 -20.27
N ARG A 163 43.04 -8.97 -20.74
CA ARG A 163 42.91 -10.19 -21.52
C ARG A 163 43.69 -10.14 -22.83
N TRP A 164 43.65 -9.01 -23.54
CA TRP A 164 44.40 -8.81 -24.77
C TRP A 164 45.91 -9.07 -24.59
N LYS A 165 46.50 -8.59 -23.48
CA LYS A 165 47.91 -8.85 -23.16
C LYS A 165 48.21 -10.35 -23.03
N VAL A 166 47.28 -11.11 -22.45
CA VAL A 166 47.41 -12.57 -22.30
C VAL A 166 47.32 -13.27 -23.66
N ILE A 167 46.39 -12.85 -24.52
CA ILE A 167 46.26 -13.39 -25.89
C ILE A 167 47.55 -13.16 -26.67
N LEU A 168 48.10 -11.94 -26.66
CA LEU A 168 49.37 -11.64 -27.31
C LEU A 168 50.53 -12.51 -26.77
N ALA A 169 50.59 -12.70 -25.45
CA ALA A 169 51.63 -13.53 -24.82
C ALA A 169 51.48 -15.03 -25.10
N LYS A 170 50.29 -15.51 -25.48
CA LYS A 170 50.08 -16.88 -25.96
C LYS A 170 50.53 -17.04 -27.41
N ARG A 171 50.30 -16.03 -28.26
CA ARG A 171 50.67 -16.04 -29.69
C ARG A 171 52.18 -15.91 -29.94
N ALA A 172 52.92 -15.32 -29.00
CA ALA A 172 54.37 -15.15 -29.09
C ALA A 172 55.18 -16.38 -28.60
N ARG A 173 54.50 -17.46 -28.20
CA ARG A 173 55.11 -18.73 -27.80
C ARG A 173 54.89 -19.76 -28.90
#